data_AF-A0A2V8BWP8-F1
#
_entry.id   AF-A0A2V8BWP8-F1
#
_cell.length_a   1.000
_cell.length_b   1.000
_cell.length_c   1.000
_cell.angle_alpha   90.00
_cell.angle_beta   90.00
_cell.angle_gamma   90.00
#
_symmetry.space_group_name_H-M   'P 1'
#
loop_
_entity.id
_entity.type
_entity.pdbx_description
1 polymer ?
#
loop_
_entity_poly.entity_id
_entity_poly.type
_entity_poly.pdbx_seq_one_letter_code
_entity_poly.pdbx_strand_id
1 'polypeptide(L)'
;MHHLSPLRFFWVILRPRRATMAALLTVLVYATYLASMSADGFDQALSLILLTQLIVASTGYRDRLVRGHFDAILAGRRRREPVALAHAVLSMVPGLVLWLTFGAVQHLVTSHRSIAMMPGGLVTFAYASVVVWALSLRLGRNSGGVLWVFVAFVLAAAGKVHVLREAYGTSSASLMVTTRSIAAALAFPLVMLGNDGYVEPAVLLGVCTAAAVVLLSGIWMIVRFDAPLKDPA
;
A
#
# COMPACT_ATOMS: atom_id res chain seq x y z
N MET A 1 -20.04 -29.84 5.31
CA MET A 1 -19.73 -28.75 4.36
C MET A 1 -18.35 -28.19 4.70
N HIS A 2 -17.35 -28.35 3.83
CA HIS A 2 -16.02 -27.80 4.10
C HIS A 2 -16.06 -26.28 4.00
N HIS A 3 -15.81 -25.58 5.10
CA HIS A 3 -15.71 -24.11 5.09
C HIS A 3 -14.53 -23.67 4.21
N LEU A 4 -14.82 -23.01 3.09
CA LEU A 4 -13.81 -22.38 2.24
C LEU A 4 -12.99 -21.39 3.08
N SER A 5 -11.67 -21.55 3.11
CA SER A 5 -10.76 -20.61 3.78
C SER A 5 -10.79 -19.25 3.05
N PRO A 6 -10.94 -18.11 3.75
CA PRO A 6 -11.00 -16.80 3.10
C PRO A 6 -9.72 -16.47 2.31
N LEU A 7 -8.56 -16.90 2.82
CA LEU A 7 -7.28 -16.71 2.12
C LEU A 7 -7.25 -17.48 0.80
N ARG A 8 -7.65 -18.76 0.80
CA ARG A 8 -7.69 -19.56 -0.45
C ARG A 8 -8.67 -18.96 -1.46
N PHE A 9 -9.82 -18.48 -0.99
CA PHE A 9 -10.83 -17.85 -1.82
C PHE A 9 -10.31 -16.58 -2.50
N PHE A 10 -9.75 -15.64 -1.72
CA PHE A 10 -9.23 -14.40 -2.27
C PHE A 10 -7.96 -14.60 -3.10
N TRP A 11 -7.18 -15.65 -2.87
CA TRP A 11 -6.01 -15.98 -3.69
C TRP A 11 -6.41 -16.21 -5.15
N VAL A 12 -7.56 -16.85 -5.37
CA VAL A 12 -8.11 -17.09 -6.70
C VAL A 12 -8.74 -15.82 -7.27
N ILE A 13 -9.57 -15.12 -6.47
CA ILE A 13 -10.39 -14.00 -6.96
C ILE A 13 -9.59 -12.69 -7.14
N LEU A 14 -8.59 -12.45 -6.30
CA LEU A 14 -7.74 -11.25 -6.39
C LEU A 14 -6.51 -11.47 -7.27
N ARG A 15 -6.33 -12.67 -7.85
CA ARG A 15 -5.21 -12.99 -8.71
C ARG A 15 -5.01 -11.88 -9.76
N PRO A 16 -3.81 -11.27 -9.84
CA PRO A 16 -3.55 -10.23 -10.83
C PRO A 16 -3.81 -10.76 -12.25
N ARG A 17 -4.41 -9.92 -13.10
CA ARG A 17 -4.58 -10.23 -14.53
C ARG A 17 -3.21 -10.36 -15.18
N ARG A 18 -3.11 -11.09 -16.29
CA ARG A 18 -1.84 -11.25 -17.06
C ARG A 18 -1.20 -9.92 -17.41
N ALA A 19 -2.01 -8.93 -17.81
CA ALA A 19 -1.54 -7.57 -18.07
C ALA A 19 -0.94 -6.89 -16.84
N THR A 20 -1.52 -7.08 -15.65
CA THR A 20 -0.96 -6.56 -14.39
C THR A 20 0.36 -7.25 -14.04
N MET A 21 0.46 -8.56 -14.26
CA MET A 21 1.72 -9.29 -14.06
C MET A 21 2.82 -8.80 -15.01
N ALA A 22 2.48 -8.57 -16.29
CA ALA A 22 3.41 -7.99 -17.25
C ALA A 22 3.87 -6.59 -16.82
N ALA A 23 2.94 -5.72 -16.39
CA ALA A 23 3.27 -4.40 -15.89
C ALA A 23 4.19 -4.44 -14.66
N LEU A 24 3.92 -5.33 -13.69
CA LEU A 24 4.78 -5.53 -12.52
C LEU A 24 6.20 -5.96 -12.91
N LEU A 25 6.33 -6.87 -13.89
CA LEU A 25 7.62 -7.29 -14.41
C LEU A 25 8.35 -6.15 -15.12
N THR A 26 7.66 -5.38 -15.96
CA THR A 26 8.23 -4.20 -16.62
C THR A 26 8.74 -3.18 -15.60
N VAL A 27 7.96 -2.92 -14.54
CA VAL A 27 8.37 -2.04 -13.45
C VAL A 27 9.62 -2.59 -12.75
N LEU A 28 9.70 -3.90 -12.47
CA LEU A 28 10.88 -4.50 -11.85
C LEU A 28 12.15 -4.33 -12.71
N VAL A 29 12.05 -4.58 -14.01
CA VAL A 29 13.16 -4.44 -14.95
C VAL A 29 13.61 -2.99 -15.02
N TYR A 30 12.66 -2.06 -15.17
CA TYR A 30 12.97 -0.63 -15.24
C TYR A 30 13.51 -0.07 -13.92
N ALA A 31 13.00 -0.52 -12.77
CA ALA A 31 13.51 -0.18 -11.44
C ALA A 31 14.96 -0.64 -11.27
N THR A 32 15.29 -1.86 -11.71
CA THR A 32 16.66 -2.38 -11.70
C THR A 32 17.58 -1.56 -12.61
N TYR A 33 17.10 -1.18 -13.79
CA TYR A 33 17.83 -0.29 -14.69
C TYR A 33 18.09 1.09 -14.06
N LEU A 34 17.09 1.73 -13.46
CA LEU A 34 17.26 3.01 -12.76
C LEU A 34 18.28 2.93 -11.62
N ALA A 35 18.23 1.87 -10.83
CA ALA A 35 19.19 1.63 -9.75
C ALA A 35 20.62 1.48 -10.25
N SER A 36 20.82 0.99 -11.47
CA SER A 36 22.15 0.86 -12.08
C SER A 36 22.73 2.18 -12.62
N MET A 37 21.90 3.21 -12.80
CA MET A 37 22.28 4.45 -13.51
C MET A 37 22.70 5.60 -12.59
N SER A 38 22.40 5.54 -11.29
CA SER A 38 22.73 6.63 -10.36
C SER A 38 22.88 6.12 -8.93
N ALA A 39 23.63 6.86 -8.09
CA ALA A 39 23.78 6.54 -6.68
C ALA A 39 22.44 6.54 -5.93
N ASP A 40 21.54 7.46 -6.26
CA ASP A 40 20.18 7.56 -5.70
C ASP A 40 19.17 6.65 -6.42
N GLY A 41 19.63 5.82 -7.36
CA GLY A 41 18.76 5.05 -8.24
C GLY A 41 17.89 4.04 -7.50
N PHE A 42 18.37 3.50 -6.36
CA PHE A 42 17.60 2.60 -5.52
C PHE A 42 16.39 3.28 -4.86
N ASP A 43 16.52 4.53 -4.43
CA ASP A 43 15.44 5.30 -3.78
C ASP A 43 14.34 5.63 -4.80
N GLN A 44 14.75 6.05 -5.99
CA GLN A 44 13.85 6.32 -7.10
C GLN A 44 13.11 5.05 -7.54
N ALA A 45 13.83 3.93 -7.62
CA ALA A 45 13.28 2.63 -7.96
C ALA A 45 12.25 2.15 -6.91
N LEU A 46 12.56 2.26 -5.61
CA LEU A 46 11.61 1.94 -4.54
C LEU A 46 10.38 2.86 -4.58
N SER A 47 10.57 4.14 -4.89
CA SER A 47 9.46 5.07 -5.06
C SER A 47 8.52 4.63 -6.19
N LEU A 48 9.07 4.19 -7.33
CA LEU A 48 8.29 3.67 -8.46
C LEU A 48 7.54 2.37 -8.10
N ILE A 49 8.20 1.47 -7.37
CA ILE A 49 7.56 0.23 -6.87
C ILE A 49 6.42 0.57 -5.92
N LEU A 50 6.59 1.54 -5.02
CA LEU A 50 5.54 1.99 -4.11
C LEU A 50 4.34 2.55 -4.89
N LEU A 51 4.58 3.42 -5.89
CA LEU A 51 3.53 3.96 -6.76
C LEU A 51 2.76 2.83 -7.46
N THR A 52 3.46 1.79 -7.91
CA THR A 52 2.84 0.62 -8.52
C THR A 52 1.99 -0.15 -7.51
N GLN A 53 2.48 -0.31 -6.27
CA GLN A 53 1.73 -0.93 -5.18
C GLN A 53 0.45 -0.15 -4.85
N LEU A 54 0.47 1.19 -4.90
CA LEU A 54 -0.73 2.01 -4.66
C LEU A 54 -1.88 1.59 -5.60
N ILE A 55 -1.57 1.33 -6.86
CA ILE A 55 -2.55 0.87 -7.86
C ILE A 55 -2.97 -0.57 -7.57
N VAL A 56 -2.01 -1.47 -7.33
CA VAL A 56 -2.26 -2.91 -7.24
C VAL A 56 -3.01 -3.30 -5.96
N ALA A 57 -2.71 -2.66 -4.83
CA ALA A 57 -3.40 -2.88 -3.56
C ALA A 57 -4.82 -2.30 -3.54
N SER A 58 -5.15 -1.44 -4.50
CA SER A 58 -6.48 -0.85 -4.67
C SER A 58 -7.43 -1.85 -5.37
N THR A 59 -7.76 -2.95 -4.69
CA THR A 59 -8.48 -4.07 -5.30
C THR A 59 -9.97 -3.84 -5.52
N GLY A 60 -10.56 -2.89 -4.79
CA GLY A 60 -12.00 -2.62 -4.79
C GLY A 60 -12.81 -3.73 -4.12
N TYR A 61 -13.98 -3.39 -3.55
CA TYR A 61 -14.84 -4.37 -2.88
C TYR A 61 -16.30 -4.30 -3.35
N ARG A 62 -16.88 -3.10 -3.34
CA ARG A 62 -18.30 -2.85 -3.64
C ARG A 62 -18.78 -3.49 -4.95
N ASP A 63 -18.11 -3.24 -6.06
CA ASP A 63 -18.55 -3.70 -7.38
C ASP A 63 -18.60 -5.22 -7.51
N ARG A 64 -17.72 -5.92 -6.79
CA ARG A 64 -17.70 -7.38 -6.78
C ARG A 64 -18.77 -7.94 -5.85
N LEU A 65 -18.99 -7.28 -4.71
CA LEU A 65 -20.04 -7.63 -3.75
C LEU A 65 -21.43 -7.55 -4.40
N VAL A 66 -21.78 -6.44 -5.04
CA VAL A 66 -23.12 -6.26 -5.65
C VAL A 66 -23.40 -7.23 -6.81
N ARG A 67 -22.36 -7.85 -7.38
CA ARG A 67 -22.46 -8.87 -8.43
C ARG A 67 -22.49 -10.31 -7.87
N GLY A 68 -22.58 -10.46 -6.54
CA GLY A 68 -22.63 -11.78 -5.87
C GLY A 68 -21.31 -12.54 -5.84
N HIS A 69 -20.17 -11.95 -6.25
CA HIS A 69 -18.90 -12.67 -6.29
C HIS A 69 -18.41 -13.15 -4.91
N PHE A 70 -18.93 -12.58 -3.83
CA PHE A 70 -18.55 -12.90 -2.45
C PHE A 70 -19.59 -13.75 -1.72
N ASP A 71 -20.69 -14.15 -2.37
CA ASP A 71 -21.78 -14.87 -1.72
C ASP A 71 -21.32 -16.21 -1.15
N ALA A 72 -20.47 -16.93 -1.90
CA ALA A 72 -19.91 -18.21 -1.48
C ALA A 72 -19.09 -18.14 -0.18
N ILE A 73 -18.43 -17.00 0.11
CA ILE A 73 -17.65 -16.81 1.34
C ILE A 73 -18.48 -16.16 2.45
N LEU A 74 -19.51 -15.39 2.11
CA LEU A 74 -20.34 -14.64 3.07
C LEU A 74 -21.54 -15.43 3.59
N ALA A 75 -22.23 -16.20 2.75
CA ALA A 75 -23.50 -16.88 3.08
C ALA A 75 -23.39 -17.94 4.18
N GLY A 76 -22.18 -18.46 4.44
CA GLY A 76 -21.94 -19.52 5.43
C GLY A 76 -21.17 -19.08 6.68
N ARG A 77 -20.96 -17.78 6.91
CA ARG A 77 -20.09 -17.27 7.98
C ARG A 77 -20.81 -16.38 8.99
N ARG A 78 -20.67 -16.73 10.27
CA ARG A 78 -21.13 -15.90 11.40
C ARG A 78 -20.30 -14.63 11.62
N ARG A 79 -19.05 -14.61 11.12
CA ARG A 79 -18.06 -13.54 11.32
C ARG A 79 -17.44 -13.13 9.99
N ARG A 80 -17.46 -11.82 9.68
CA ARG A 80 -16.95 -11.24 8.43
C ARG A 80 -15.52 -10.68 8.57
N GLU A 81 -15.01 -10.53 9.78
CA GLU A 81 -13.67 -10.02 10.07
C GLU A 81 -12.56 -10.84 9.38
N PRO A 82 -12.60 -12.19 9.38
CA PRO A 82 -11.59 -12.99 8.69
C PRO A 82 -11.62 -12.82 7.17
N VAL A 83 -12.81 -12.50 6.60
CA VAL A 83 -12.98 -12.21 5.17
C VAL A 83 -12.34 -10.87 4.84
N ALA A 84 -12.61 -9.85 5.66
CA ALA A 84 -12.02 -8.53 5.51
C ALA A 84 -10.48 -8.57 5.61
N LEU A 85 -9.95 -9.27 6.61
CA LEU A 85 -8.51 -9.41 6.80
C LEU A 85 -7.86 -10.16 5.62
N ALA A 86 -8.45 -11.26 5.16
CA ALA A 86 -7.94 -11.98 4.00
C ALA A 86 -7.96 -11.13 2.73
N HIS A 87 -9.01 -10.33 2.54
CA HIS A 87 -9.08 -9.38 1.43
C HIS A 87 -7.97 -8.33 1.52
N ALA A 88 -7.73 -7.76 2.70
CA ALA A 88 -6.66 -6.79 2.93
C ALA A 88 -5.28 -7.40 2.62
N VAL A 89 -4.94 -8.51 3.28
CA VAL A 89 -3.63 -9.16 3.13
C VAL A 89 -3.35 -9.51 1.67
N LEU A 90 -4.30 -10.18 1.00
CA LEU A 90 -4.07 -10.63 -0.38
C LEU A 90 -4.10 -9.50 -1.42
N SER A 91 -4.68 -8.35 -1.08
CA SER A 91 -4.55 -7.15 -1.92
C SER A 91 -3.10 -6.64 -1.96
N MET A 92 -2.34 -6.84 -0.89
CA MET A 92 -1.00 -6.28 -0.74
C MET A 92 0.10 -7.20 -1.28
N VAL A 93 -0.17 -8.51 -1.40
CA VAL A 93 0.83 -9.54 -1.75
C VAL A 93 1.61 -9.23 -3.04
N PRO A 94 1.00 -8.86 -4.17
CA PRO A 94 1.76 -8.72 -5.41
C PRO A 94 2.85 -7.64 -5.34
N GLY A 95 2.54 -6.47 -4.76
CA GLY A 95 3.57 -5.45 -4.56
C GLY A 95 4.49 -5.76 -3.40
N LEU A 96 4.07 -6.54 -2.39
CA LEU A 96 4.98 -7.00 -1.34
C LEU A 96 6.06 -7.91 -1.92
N VAL A 97 5.68 -8.82 -2.81
CA VAL A 97 6.63 -9.66 -3.54
C VAL A 97 7.60 -8.78 -4.33
N LEU A 98 7.10 -7.82 -5.10
CA LEU A 98 7.94 -6.90 -5.87
C LEU A 98 8.90 -6.09 -4.97
N TRP A 99 8.40 -5.56 -3.86
CA TRP A 99 9.15 -4.79 -2.87
C TRP A 99 10.29 -5.60 -2.26
N LEU A 100 10.00 -6.82 -1.79
CA LEU A 100 10.99 -7.69 -1.17
C LEU A 100 12.00 -8.23 -2.19
N THR A 101 11.57 -8.56 -3.41
CA THR A 101 12.49 -8.96 -4.48
C THR A 101 13.47 -7.85 -4.80
N PHE A 102 12.98 -6.61 -4.94
CA PHE A 102 13.87 -5.48 -5.22
C PHE A 102 14.79 -5.15 -4.04
N GLY A 103 14.28 -5.23 -2.81
CA GLY A 103 15.10 -5.07 -1.60
C GLY A 103 16.21 -6.11 -1.50
N ALA A 104 15.93 -7.37 -1.86
CA ALA A 104 16.94 -8.42 -1.94
C ALA A 104 18.01 -8.09 -2.99
N VAL A 105 17.60 -7.60 -4.17
CA VAL A 105 18.55 -7.14 -5.21
C VAL A 105 19.45 -6.02 -4.69
N GLN A 106 18.88 -5.00 -4.04
CA GLN A 106 19.67 -3.91 -3.43
C GLN A 106 20.69 -4.44 -2.43
N HIS A 107 20.27 -5.34 -1.54
CA HIS A 107 21.15 -5.93 -0.54
C HIS A 107 22.31 -6.70 -1.18
N LEU A 108 22.03 -7.50 -2.21
CA LEU A 108 23.05 -8.29 -2.91
C LEU A 108 24.04 -7.43 -3.70
N VAL A 109 23.58 -6.34 -4.30
CA VAL A 109 24.43 -5.46 -5.13
C VAL A 109 25.31 -4.56 -4.27
N THR A 110 24.76 -4.00 -3.18
CA THR A 110 25.43 -2.96 -2.40
C THR A 110 26.12 -3.49 -1.14
N SER A 111 25.80 -4.72 -0.70
CA SER A 111 26.18 -5.27 0.62
C SER A 111 25.73 -4.41 1.82
N HIS A 112 24.95 -3.35 1.58
CA HIS A 112 24.33 -2.51 2.60
C HIS A 112 22.94 -3.03 2.97
N ARG A 113 22.40 -2.56 4.09
CA ARG A 113 21.00 -2.84 4.46
C ARG A 113 20.08 -2.18 3.44
N SER A 114 19.16 -2.97 2.87
CA SER A 114 18.17 -2.43 1.94
C SER A 114 17.15 -1.55 2.66
N ILE A 115 16.91 -0.35 2.13
CA ILE A 115 15.89 0.60 2.60
C ILE A 115 14.51 -0.06 2.62
N ALA A 116 14.23 -0.93 1.64
CA ALA A 116 12.99 -1.70 1.56
C ALA A 116 12.73 -2.57 2.79
N MET A 117 13.80 -3.06 3.43
CA MET A 117 13.74 -3.94 4.61
C MET A 117 13.92 -3.19 5.92
N MET A 118 14.24 -1.90 5.88
CA MET A 118 14.31 -1.08 7.08
C MET A 118 12.91 -0.79 7.64
N PRO A 119 12.78 -0.50 8.95
CA PRO A 119 11.49 -0.18 9.56
C PRO A 119 10.73 0.93 8.83
N GLY A 120 11.44 1.98 8.39
CA GLY A 120 10.85 3.06 7.59
C GLY A 120 10.22 2.55 6.29
N GLY A 121 10.98 1.82 5.48
CA GLY A 121 10.49 1.26 4.22
C GLY A 121 9.31 0.31 4.39
N LEU A 122 9.35 -0.57 5.40
CA LEU A 122 8.26 -1.51 5.68
C LEU A 122 6.98 -0.78 6.13
N VAL A 123 7.11 0.22 7.00
CA VAL A 123 5.96 1.02 7.46
C VAL A 123 5.38 1.88 6.35
N THR A 124 6.24 2.49 5.51
CA THR A 124 5.82 3.20 4.30
C THR A 124 5.01 2.29 3.38
N PHE A 125 5.52 1.09 3.09
CA PHE A 125 4.83 0.11 2.26
C PHE A 125 3.48 -0.28 2.86
N ALA A 126 3.46 -0.64 4.16
CA ALA A 126 2.25 -1.10 4.84
C ALA A 126 1.18 0.00 4.90
N TYR A 127 1.55 1.21 5.32
CA TYR A 127 0.65 2.36 5.40
C TYR A 127 0.06 2.69 4.03
N ALA A 128 0.90 2.90 3.02
CA ALA A 128 0.46 3.22 1.67
C ALA A 128 -0.51 2.16 1.12
N SER A 129 -0.19 0.88 1.33
CA SER A 129 -1.01 -0.24 0.87
C SER A 129 -2.37 -0.31 1.57
N VAL A 130 -2.40 -0.11 2.90
CA VAL A 130 -3.62 -0.13 3.69
C VAL A 130 -4.53 1.03 3.32
N VAL A 131 -3.97 2.22 3.09
CA VAL A 131 -4.76 3.42 2.75
C VAL A 131 -5.46 3.26 1.41
N VAL A 132 -4.74 2.90 0.35
CA VAL A 132 -5.36 2.73 -0.98
C VAL A 132 -6.34 1.56 -1.03
N TRP A 133 -6.08 0.50 -0.24
CA TRP A 133 -7.00 -0.61 -0.07
C TRP A 133 -8.31 -0.11 0.53
N ALA A 134 -8.25 0.57 1.68
CA ALA A 134 -9.42 1.09 2.38
C ALA A 134 -10.22 2.09 1.53
N LEU A 135 -9.53 3.04 0.88
CA LEU A 135 -10.16 4.01 -0.03
C LEU A 135 -10.89 3.32 -1.19
N SER A 136 -10.35 2.21 -1.69
CA SER A 136 -10.94 1.49 -2.81
C SER A 136 -12.18 0.68 -2.46
N LEU A 137 -12.44 0.40 -1.18
CA LEU A 137 -13.51 -0.54 -0.80
C LEU A 137 -14.90 -0.10 -1.30
N ARG A 138 -15.20 1.21 -1.28
CA ARG A 138 -16.46 1.78 -1.80
C ARG A 138 -16.40 2.22 -3.25
N LEU A 139 -15.19 2.29 -3.80
CA LEU A 139 -14.91 2.74 -5.15
C LEU A 139 -14.65 1.54 -6.06
N GLY A 140 -14.36 1.82 -7.33
CA GLY A 140 -13.90 0.80 -8.26
C GLY A 140 -12.46 0.35 -7.98
N ARG A 141 -12.07 -0.79 -8.55
CA ARG A 141 -10.69 -1.24 -8.57
C ARG A 141 -9.77 -0.15 -9.14
N ASN A 142 -8.56 -0.02 -8.58
CA ASN A 142 -7.53 0.99 -8.85
C ASN A 142 -7.84 2.40 -8.35
N SER A 143 -9.08 2.72 -7.96
CA SER A 143 -9.49 4.12 -7.67
C SER A 143 -8.71 4.75 -6.51
N GLY A 144 -8.47 3.99 -5.43
CA GLY A 144 -7.69 4.47 -4.29
C GLY A 144 -6.24 4.79 -4.67
N GLY A 145 -5.64 3.94 -5.51
CA GLY A 145 -4.30 4.17 -6.04
C GLY A 145 -4.24 5.38 -6.96
N VAL A 146 -5.18 5.51 -7.90
CA VAL A 146 -5.26 6.66 -8.82
C VAL A 146 -5.43 7.96 -8.06
N LEU A 147 -6.32 7.99 -7.05
CA LEU A 147 -6.53 9.17 -6.22
C LEU A 147 -5.24 9.57 -5.49
N TRP A 148 -4.51 8.60 -4.95
CA TRP A 148 -3.26 8.87 -4.25
C TRP A 148 -2.15 9.37 -5.19
N VAL A 149 -2.03 8.77 -6.38
CA VAL A 149 -1.10 9.25 -7.42
C VAL A 149 -1.47 10.66 -7.85
N PHE A 150 -2.75 10.97 -7.98
CA PHE A 150 -3.21 12.33 -8.27
C PHE A 150 -2.83 13.31 -7.17
N VAL A 151 -3.01 12.96 -5.89
CA VAL A 151 -2.56 13.78 -4.76
C VAL A 151 -1.04 14.00 -4.81
N ALA A 152 -0.25 12.95 -5.05
CA ALA A 152 1.20 13.06 -5.19
C ALA A 152 1.60 14.00 -6.35
N PHE A 153 0.91 13.89 -7.49
CA PHE A 153 1.10 14.78 -8.63
C PHE A 153 0.76 16.24 -8.31
N VAL A 154 -0.36 16.50 -7.66
CA VAL A 154 -0.77 17.86 -7.25
C VAL A 154 0.24 18.46 -6.28
N LEU A 155 0.73 17.69 -5.30
CA LEU A 155 1.78 18.13 -4.38
C LEU A 155 3.08 18.46 -5.13
N ALA A 156 3.46 17.65 -6.11
CA ALA A 156 4.64 17.91 -6.93
C ALA A 156 4.47 19.16 -7.81
N ALA A 157 3.34 19.27 -8.53
CA ALA A 157 3.04 20.38 -9.42
C ALA A 157 2.92 21.73 -8.67
N ALA A 158 2.39 21.71 -7.44
CA ALA A 158 2.33 22.88 -6.58
C ALA A 158 3.67 23.19 -5.87
N GLY A 159 4.72 22.42 -6.17
CA GLY A 159 6.03 22.55 -5.52
C GLY A 159 5.95 22.34 -4.00
N LYS A 160 5.05 21.50 -3.48
CA LYS A 160 4.91 21.27 -2.02
C LYS A 160 5.70 20.07 -1.51
N VAL A 161 6.30 19.27 -2.40
CA VAL A 161 7.10 18.10 -2.01
C VAL A 161 8.32 18.50 -1.17
N HIS A 162 9.00 19.60 -1.49
CA HIS A 162 10.14 20.06 -0.70
C HIS A 162 9.72 20.48 0.73
N VAL A 163 8.58 21.18 0.85
CA VAL A 163 8.02 21.57 2.17
C VAL A 163 7.74 20.36 3.04
N LEU A 164 7.20 19.28 2.45
CA LEU A 164 6.94 18.04 3.18
C LEU A 164 8.24 17.33 3.59
N ARG A 165 9.26 17.34 2.73
CA ARG A 165 10.59 16.81 3.07
C ARG A 165 11.27 17.61 4.18
N GLU A 166 11.20 18.94 4.13
CA GLU A 166 11.73 19.82 5.17
C GLU A 166 11.00 19.60 6.50
N ALA A 167 9.67 19.53 6.49
CA ALA A 167 8.88 19.25 7.68
C ALA A 167 9.25 17.89 8.30
N TYR A 168 9.54 16.88 7.47
CA TYR A 168 9.96 15.56 7.91
C TYR A 168 11.41 15.52 8.43
N GLY A 169 12.33 16.23 7.79
CA GLY A 169 13.77 16.21 8.10
C GLY A 169 14.18 16.96 9.37
N THR A 170 13.24 17.53 10.12
CA THR A 170 13.52 18.21 11.39
C THR A 170 13.58 17.21 12.55
N SER A 171 14.66 17.24 13.35
CA SER A 171 14.83 16.37 14.52
C SER A 171 13.74 16.60 15.56
N SER A 172 13.17 15.53 16.13
CA SER A 172 12.05 15.59 17.11
C SER A 172 12.43 16.12 18.49
N ALA A 173 13.03 17.31 18.57
CA ALA A 173 13.29 17.97 19.84
C ALA A 173 11.99 18.43 20.55
N SER A 174 10.85 18.47 19.85
CA SER A 174 9.56 18.89 20.41
C SER A 174 8.38 18.11 19.83
N LEU A 175 7.27 18.02 20.59
CA LEU A 175 6.02 17.38 20.16
C LEU A 175 5.44 18.01 18.88
N MET A 176 5.58 19.33 18.74
CA MET A 176 5.14 20.06 17.53
C MET A 176 5.92 19.60 16.28
N VAL A 177 7.23 19.34 16.43
CA VAL A 177 8.05 18.82 15.33
C VAL A 177 7.65 17.39 15.01
N THR A 178 7.53 16.51 16.01
CA THR A 178 7.08 15.12 15.79
C THR A 178 5.73 15.05 15.08
N THR A 179 4.76 15.86 15.51
CA THR A 179 3.43 15.88 14.90
C THR A 179 3.45 16.38 13.46
N ARG A 180 4.30 17.37 13.13
CA ARG A 180 4.53 17.81 11.74
C ARG A 180 5.19 16.73 10.89
N SER A 181 6.20 16.03 11.41
CA SER A 181 6.85 14.93 10.70
C SER A 181 5.88 13.76 10.45
N ILE A 182 5.02 13.43 11.42
CA ILE A 182 3.94 12.45 11.24
C ILE A 182 2.99 12.95 10.15
N ALA A 183 2.49 14.18 10.21
CA ALA A 183 1.58 14.72 9.21
C ALA A 183 2.17 14.71 7.80
N ALA A 184 3.46 15.05 7.66
CA ALA A 184 4.17 14.99 6.39
C ALA A 184 4.29 13.56 5.86
N ALA A 185 4.63 12.59 6.73
CA ALA A 185 4.70 11.18 6.38
C ALA A 185 3.33 10.59 5.98
N LEU A 186 2.25 10.99 6.65
CA LEU A 186 0.90 10.56 6.29
C LEU A 186 0.44 11.15 4.94
N ALA A 187 0.78 12.41 4.66
CA ALA A 187 0.42 13.08 3.41
C ALA A 187 1.25 12.56 2.21
N PHE A 188 2.54 12.30 2.42
CA PHE A 188 3.47 11.86 1.38
C PHE A 188 4.47 10.83 1.92
N PRO A 189 4.07 9.54 2.05
CA PRO A 189 4.86 8.52 2.75
C PRO A 189 6.19 8.17 2.09
N LEU A 190 6.43 8.66 0.86
CA LEU A 190 7.73 8.58 0.19
C LEU A 190 8.83 9.37 0.91
N VAL A 191 8.51 10.36 1.76
CA VAL A 191 9.53 11.07 2.55
C VAL A 191 10.30 10.14 3.49
N MET A 192 9.66 9.07 3.97
CA MET A 192 10.25 8.08 4.88
C MET A 192 11.22 7.12 4.20
N LEU A 193 11.30 7.12 2.86
CA LEU A 193 12.33 6.38 2.13
C LEU A 193 13.65 7.16 2.05
N GLY A 194 13.63 8.46 2.32
CA GLY A 194 14.85 9.28 2.39
C GLY A 194 15.64 9.03 3.68
N ASN A 195 16.76 9.75 3.84
CA ASN A 195 17.67 9.64 5.00
C ASN A 195 18.11 8.18 5.26
N ASP A 196 18.47 7.46 4.20
CA ASP A 196 18.87 6.05 4.24
C ASP A 196 17.84 5.12 4.91
N GLY A 197 16.55 5.49 4.89
CA GLY A 197 15.47 4.71 5.51
C GLY A 197 15.38 4.84 7.04
N TYR A 198 16.16 5.73 7.65
CA TYR A 198 16.04 6.05 9.08
C TYR A 198 14.76 6.86 9.34
N VAL A 199 14.03 6.45 10.38
CA VAL A 199 12.82 7.12 10.86
C VAL A 199 12.88 7.17 12.37
N GLU A 200 12.64 8.35 12.94
CA GLU A 200 12.56 8.50 14.39
C GLU A 200 11.41 7.63 14.96
N PRO A 201 11.63 6.93 16.09
CA PRO A 201 10.65 5.98 16.63
C PRO A 201 9.24 6.57 16.87
N ALA A 202 9.16 7.83 17.30
CA ALA A 202 7.88 8.50 17.54
C ALA A 202 7.09 8.72 16.24
N VAL A 203 7.78 9.07 15.14
CA VAL A 203 7.16 9.24 13.82
C VAL A 203 6.70 7.87 13.29
N LEU A 204 7.57 6.86 13.42
CA LEU A 204 7.25 5.48 13.03
C LEU A 204 6.01 4.96 13.75
N LEU A 205 5.92 5.18 15.06
CA LEU A 205 4.76 4.80 15.87
C LEU A 205 3.50 5.53 15.40
N GLY A 206 3.57 6.85 15.16
CA GLY A 206 2.44 7.63 14.67
C GLY A 206 1.89 7.12 13.34
N VAL A 207 2.77 6.78 12.39
CA VAL A 207 2.37 6.22 11.09
C VAL A 207 1.81 4.80 11.23
N CYS A 208 2.41 3.96 12.08
CA CYS A 208 1.88 2.63 12.41
C CYS A 208 0.48 2.71 13.04
N THR A 209 0.25 3.65 13.96
CA THR A 209 -1.06 3.89 14.56
C THR A 209 -2.07 4.31 13.50
N ALA A 210 -1.70 5.23 12.60
CA ALA A 210 -2.57 5.63 11.50
C ALA A 210 -2.89 4.45 10.57
N ALA A 211 -1.90 3.63 10.21
CA ALA A 211 -2.10 2.42 9.41
C ALA A 211 -3.08 1.44 10.10
N ALA A 212 -2.92 1.22 11.40
CA ALA A 212 -3.82 0.36 12.17
C ALA A 212 -5.26 0.91 12.20
N VAL A 213 -5.43 2.22 12.41
CA VAL A 213 -6.75 2.88 12.38
C VAL A 213 -7.42 2.72 11.02
N VAL A 214 -6.68 2.94 9.92
CA VAL A 214 -7.22 2.80 8.56
C VAL A 214 -7.56 1.33 8.24
N LEU A 215 -6.72 0.38 8.65
CA LEU A 215 -6.99 -1.05 8.51
C LEU A 215 -8.28 -1.44 9.24
N LEU A 216 -8.40 -1.07 10.51
CA LEU A 216 -9.58 -1.34 11.32
C LEU A 216 -10.84 -0.69 10.74
N SER A 217 -10.72 0.54 10.22
CA SER A 217 -11.81 1.24 9.55
C SER A 217 -12.27 0.50 8.29
N GLY A 218 -11.34 0.00 7.47
CA GLY A 218 -11.66 -0.80 6.29
C GLY A 218 -12.26 -2.17 6.64
N ILE A 219 -11.77 -2.82 7.70
CA ILE A 219 -12.35 -4.06 8.22
C ILE A 219 -13.79 -3.82 8.69
N TRP A 220 -14.00 -2.79 9.52
CA TRP A 220 -15.31 -2.41 10.02
C TRP A 220 -16.26 -2.09 8.86
N MET A 221 -15.77 -1.42 7.81
CA MET A 221 -16.54 -1.17 6.61
C MET A 221 -17.01 -2.48 5.96
N ILE A 222 -16.12 -3.44 5.67
CA ILE A 222 -16.51 -4.73 5.06
C ILE A 222 -17.50 -5.49 5.94
N VAL A 223 -17.30 -5.47 7.27
CA VAL A 223 -18.20 -6.15 8.22
C VAL A 223 -19.60 -5.56 8.17
N ARG A 224 -19.73 -4.23 8.06
CA ARG A 224 -21.02 -3.51 8.07
C ARG A 224 -21.63 -3.28 6.69
N PHE A 225 -20.87 -3.49 5.62
CA PHE A 225 -21.32 -3.15 4.28
C PHE A 225 -22.17 -4.28 3.70
N ASP A 226 -23.48 -4.06 3.69
CA ASP A 226 -24.45 -4.85 2.96
C ASP A 226 -24.90 -4.06 1.73
N ALA A 227 -24.93 -4.71 0.57
CA ALA A 227 -25.39 -4.10 -0.67
C ALA A 227 -26.34 -5.06 -1.39
N PRO A 228 -27.47 -4.57 -1.92
CA PRO A 228 -28.38 -5.42 -2.67
C PRO A 228 -27.69 -5.96 -3.92
N LEU A 229 -28.00 -7.21 -4.26
CA LEU A 229 -27.55 -7.82 -5.50
C LEU A 229 -28.12 -7.04 -6.68
N LYS A 230 -27.27 -6.73 -7.66
CA LYS A 230 -27.71 -6.19 -8.94
C LYS A 230 -27.98 -7.36 -9.88
N ASP A 231 -29.17 -7.39 -10.47
CA ASP A 231 -29.49 -8.35 -11.51
C ASP A 231 -28.51 -8.23 -12.69
N PRO A 232 -28.07 -9.35 -13.29
CA PRO A 232 -27.25 -9.31 -14.49
C PRO A 232 -28.09 -8.72 -15.62
N ALA A 233 -27.71 -7.52 -16.07
CA ALA A 233 -28.22 -6.89 -17.29
C ALA A 233 -27.68 -7.59 -18.54
#